data_AF-A0A257VJ33-F1
#
_entry.id   AF-A0A257VJ33-F1
#
_cell.length_a   1.000
_cell.length_b   1.000
_cell.length_c   1.000
_cell.angle_alpha   90.00
_cell.angle_beta   90.00
_cell.angle_gamma   90.00
#
_symmetry.space_group_name_H-M   'P 1'
#
loop_
_entity.id
_entity.type
_entity.pdbx_description
1 polymer ?
#
loop_
_entity_poly.entity_id
_entity_poly.type
_entity_poly.pdbx_seq_one_letter_code
_entity_poly.pdbx_strand_id
1 'polypeptide(L)'
;MSITLHLDPDVEHSLSILAQERGVSLGEYLREIVNREAGRAPRPSSTGEARAAAFLEWADSFPDLPVLSDEVISRASLYPDRW
;
A
#
# COMPACT_ATOMS: atom_id res chain seq x y z
N MET A 1 -10.30 12.21 18.74
CA MET A 1 -9.91 11.35 19.88
C MET A 1 -8.60 11.88 20.43
N SER A 2 -8.46 12.04 21.74
CA SER A 2 -7.24 12.50 22.41
C SER A 2 -6.68 11.39 23.29
N ILE A 3 -5.37 11.16 23.20
CA ILE A 3 -4.64 10.18 24.02
C ILE A 3 -3.57 10.96 24.78
N THR A 4 -3.46 10.71 26.09
CA THR A 4 -2.37 11.25 26.91
C THR A 4 -1.33 10.15 27.11
N LEU A 5 -0.08 10.44 26.76
CA LEU A 5 1.04 9.52 26.87
C LEU A 5 2.02 10.07 27.91
N HIS A 6 2.39 9.24 28.87
CA HIS A 6 3.47 9.55 29.81
C HIS A 6 4.74 8.90 29.30
N LEU A 7 5.77 9.70 29.04
CA LEU A 7 7.06 9.26 28.55
C LEU A 7 8.08 9.28 29.69
N ASP A 8 9.03 8.35 29.64
CA ASP A 8 10.22 8.45 30.46
C ASP A 8 11.02 9.71 30.03
N PRO A 9 11.62 10.46 30.98
CA PRO A 9 12.31 11.71 30.67
C PRO A 9 13.39 11.59 29.59
N ASP A 10 14.15 10.51 29.60
CA ASP A 10 15.21 10.27 28.62
C ASP A 10 14.66 10.02 27.20
N VAL A 11 13.48 9.38 27.12
CA VAL A 11 12.78 9.13 25.86
C VAL A 11 12.20 10.43 25.32
N GLU A 12 11.55 11.23 26.16
CA GLU A 12 11.03 12.55 25.79
C GLU A 12 12.14 13.47 25.28
N HIS A 13 13.30 13.48 25.96
CA HIS A 13 14.46 14.27 25.55
C HIS A 13 14.96 13.86 24.16
N SER A 14 15.15 12.55 23.95
CA SER A 14 15.61 12.01 22.66
C SER A 14 14.64 12.32 21.53
N LEU A 15 13.32 12.19 21.76
CA LEU A 15 12.30 12.52 20.77
C LEU A 15 12.22 14.02 20.48
N SER A 16 12.49 14.87 21.48
CA SER A 16 12.52 16.32 21.32
C SER A 16 13.67 16.77 20.43
N ILE A 17 14.86 16.15 20.58
CA ILE A 17 16.00 16.39 19.68
C ILE A 17 15.63 16.04 18.24
N LEU A 18 15.05 14.86 18.02
CA LEU A 18 14.63 14.42 16.67
C LEU A 18 13.56 15.33 16.05
N ALA A 19 12.63 15.85 16.86
CA ALA A 19 11.64 16.82 16.40
C ALA A 19 12.31 18.14 16.00
N GLN A 20 13.27 18.61 16.80
CA GLN A 20 14.03 19.84 16.55
C GLN A 20 14.88 19.75 15.28
N GLU A 21 15.55 18.62 15.03
CA GLU A 21 16.31 18.37 13.80
C GLU A 21 15.43 18.46 12.55
N ARG A 22 14.14 18.16 12.68
CA ARG A 22 13.14 18.25 11.61
C ARG A 22 12.42 19.60 11.57
N GLY A 23 12.70 20.50 12.50
CA GLY A 23 12.06 21.81 12.59
C GLY A 23 10.57 21.76 12.96
N VAL A 24 10.12 20.69 13.63
CA VAL A 24 8.73 20.49 14.05
C VAL A 24 8.61 20.40 15.57
N SER A 25 7.40 20.59 16.09
CA SER A 25 7.14 20.37 17.53
C SER A 25 7.16 18.87 17.89
N LEU A 26 7.44 18.55 19.16
CA LEU A 26 7.39 17.15 19.66
C LEU A 26 6.02 16.50 19.38
N GLY A 27 4.93 17.24 19.59
CA GLY A 27 3.57 16.73 19.36
C GLY A 27 3.28 16.42 17.88
N GLU A 28 3.79 17.23 16.95
CA GLU A 28 3.69 16.95 15.52
C GLU A 28 4.54 15.75 15.13
N TYR A 29 5.76 15.68 15.64
CA TYR A 29 6.65 14.55 15.40
C TYR A 29 6.05 13.22 15.88
N LEU A 30 5.47 13.21 17.09
CA LEU A 30 4.76 12.04 17.61
C LEU A 30 3.56 11.66 16.73
N ARG A 31 2.80 12.64 16.23
CA ARG A 31 1.67 12.41 15.32
C ARG A 31 2.13 11.76 14.00
N GLU A 32 3.25 12.21 13.44
CA GLU A 32 3.84 11.61 12.24
C GLU A 32 4.24 10.15 12.49
N ILE A 33 4.88 9.86 13.62
CA ILE A 33 5.25 8.49 14.01
C ILE A 33 4.00 7.62 14.10
N VAL A 34 2.98 8.07 14.83
CA VAL A 34 1.73 7.31 14.99
C VAL A 34 1.07 7.04 13.63
N ASN A 35 0.98 8.04 12.75
CA ASN A 35 0.42 7.86 11.41
C ASN A 35 1.23 6.89 10.56
N ARG A 36 2.56 6.96 10.63
CA ARG A 36 3.45 6.05 9.91
C ARG A 36 3.26 4.61 10.35
N GLU A 37 3.23 4.36 11.66
CA GLU A 37 3.04 3.00 12.18
C GLU A 37 1.61 2.50 11.96
N ALA A 38 0.60 3.36 12.02
CA ALA A 38 -0.78 3.02 11.66
C ALA A 38 -0.89 2.57 10.19
N GLY A 39 -0.15 3.21 9.28
CA GLY A 39 -0.09 2.81 7.87
C GLY A 39 0.62 1.47 7.63
N ARG A 40 1.43 1.01 8.58
CA ARG A 40 2.10 -0.30 8.55
C ARG A 40 1.31 -1.41 9.21
N ALA A 41 0.22 -1.08 9.91
CA ALA A 41 -0.65 -2.07 10.51
C ALA A 41 -1.03 -3.09 9.42
N PRO A 42 -0.85 -4.40 9.66
CA PRO A 42 -1.25 -5.41 8.69
C PRO A 42 -2.70 -5.14 8.32
N ARG A 43 -2.97 -4.89 7.04
CA ARG A 43 -4.35 -4.87 6.57
C ARG A 43 -4.92 -6.24 6.95
N PRO A 44 -6.14 -6.30 7.49
CA PRO A 44 -6.75 -7.59 7.82
C PRO A 44 -6.60 -8.48 6.59
N SER A 45 -5.88 -9.58 6.76
CA SER A 45 -5.64 -10.50 5.65
C SER A 45 -7.00 -11.10 5.33
N SER A 46 -7.53 -10.75 4.16
CA SER A 46 -8.60 -11.53 3.55
C SER A 46 -8.18 -13.01 3.59
N THR A 47 -9.06 -13.89 4.05
CA THR A 47 -8.80 -15.33 4.01
C THR A 47 -8.47 -15.76 2.57
N GLY A 48 -7.79 -16.89 2.40
CA GLY A 48 -7.52 -17.43 1.06
C GLY A 48 -8.81 -17.58 0.23
N GLU A 49 -9.89 -17.99 0.89
CA GLU A 49 -11.24 -18.10 0.31
C GLU A 49 -11.79 -16.75 -0.15
N ALA A 50 -11.68 -15.71 0.67
CA ALA A 50 -12.12 -14.36 0.29
C ALA A 50 -11.34 -13.81 -0.91
N ARG A 51 -10.04 -14.13 -1.00
CA ARG A 51 -9.23 -13.77 -2.18
C ARG A 51 -9.65 -14.52 -3.42
N ALA A 52 -9.90 -15.83 -3.30
CA ALA A 52 -10.36 -16.65 -4.42
C ALA A 52 -11.72 -16.16 -4.95
N ALA A 53 -12.66 -15.85 -4.06
CA ALA A 53 -13.95 -15.29 -4.42
C ALA A 53 -13.82 -13.95 -5.15
N ALA A 54 -13.03 -13.01 -4.63
CA ALA A 54 -12.80 -11.72 -5.27
C ALA A 54 -12.11 -11.84 -6.63
N PHE A 55 -11.22 -12.82 -6.81
CA PHE A 55 -10.59 -13.08 -8.10
C PHE A 55 -11.58 -13.60 -9.13
N LEU A 56 -12.45 -14.55 -8.75
CA LEU A 56 -13.49 -15.07 -9.64
C LEU A 56 -14.48 -13.98 -10.04
N GLU A 57 -14.94 -13.17 -9.09
CA GLU A 57 -15.83 -12.02 -9.36
C GLU A 57 -15.20 -11.03 -10.34
N TRP A 58 -13.90 -10.73 -10.18
CA TRP A 58 -13.17 -9.89 -11.12
C TRP A 58 -13.03 -10.55 -12.50
N ALA A 59 -12.72 -11.84 -12.57
CA ALA A 59 -12.60 -12.57 -13.83
C ALA A 59 -13.94 -12.64 -14.59
N ASP A 60 -15.05 -12.81 -13.88
CA ASP A 60 -16.41 -12.85 -14.44
C ASP A 60 -16.95 -11.46 -14.81
N SER A 61 -16.28 -10.38 -14.37
CA SER A 61 -16.69 -9.01 -14.69
C SER A 61 -16.35 -8.57 -16.13
N PHE A 62 -15.51 -9.33 -16.83
CA PHE A 62 -15.12 -9.01 -18.20
C PHE A 62 -16.24 -9.38 -19.18
N PRO A 63 -16.52 -8.52 -20.18
CA PRO A 63 -17.48 -8.86 -21.23
C PRO A 63 -16.95 -10.00 -22.10
N ASP A 64 -17.86 -10.78 -22.70
CA ASP A 64 -17.51 -11.76 -23.71
C ASP A 64 -16.87 -11.07 -24.92
N LEU A 65 -15.54 -11.20 -25.05
CA LEU A 65 -14.77 -10.68 -26.16
C LEU A 65 -14.49 -11.79 -27.18
N PRO A 66 -14.46 -11.47 -28.48
CA PRO A 66 -14.09 -12.44 -29.49
C PRO A 66 -12.65 -12.92 -29.26
N VAL A 67 -12.44 -14.23 -29.39
CA VAL A 67 -11.11 -14.84 -29.31
C VAL A 67 -10.25 -14.30 -30.45
N LEU A 68 -9.08 -13.77 -30.11
CA LEU A 68 -8.09 -13.36 -31.11
C LEU A 68 -7.52 -14.60 -31.80
N SER A 69 -7.34 -14.52 -33.13
CA SER A 69 -6.70 -15.60 -33.88
C SER A 69 -5.20 -15.67 -33.59
N ASP A 70 -4.62 -16.86 -33.75
CA ASP A 70 -3.18 -17.11 -33.57
C ASP A 70 -2.32 -16.18 -34.44
N GLU A 71 -2.80 -15.84 -35.64
CA GLU A 71 -2.12 -14.90 -36.53
C GLU A 71 -2.03 -13.49 -35.93
N VAL A 72 -3.09 -13.02 -35.28
CA VAL A 72 -3.16 -11.67 -34.67
C VAL A 72 -2.22 -11.56 -33.48
N ILE A 73 -2.11 -12.64 -32.68
CA ILE A 73 -1.19 -12.70 -31.54
C ILE A 73 0.22 -13.18 -31.92
N SER A 74 0.46 -13.44 -33.22
CA SER A 74 1.77 -13.89 -33.69
C SER A 74 2.83 -12.82 -33.43
N ARG A 75 4.07 -13.26 -33.20
CA ARG A 75 5.20 -12.34 -33.01
C ARG A 75 5.38 -11.40 -34.22
N ALA A 76 5.12 -11.89 -35.44
CA ALA A 76 5.21 -11.10 -36.66
C ALA A 76 4.16 -9.98 -36.69
N SER A 77 2.93 -10.27 -36.24
CA SER A 77 1.84 -9.30 -36.10
C SER A 77 2.10 -8.27 -34.99
N LEU A 78 2.62 -8.71 -33.83
CA LEU A 78 2.90 -7.83 -32.69
C LEU A 78 4.15 -6.95 -32.89
N TYR A 79 5.11 -7.39 -33.68
CA TYR A 79 6.36 -6.68 -33.94
C TYR A 79 6.63 -6.55 -35.44
N PRO A 80 5.79 -5.79 -36.16
CA PRO A 80 5.86 -5.66 -37.60
C PRO A 80 7.08 -4.87 -38.09
N ASP A 81 7.95 -4.40 -37.21
CA ASP A 81 9.19 -3.68 -37.56
C ASP A 81 10.45 -4.40 -37.05
N ARG A 82 10.31 -5.59 -36.45
CA ARG A 82 11.44 -6.41 -35.98
C ARG A 82 11.59 -7.63 -36.89
N TRP A 83 12.05 -7.37 -38.11
CA TRP A 83 12.59 -8.38 -39.04
C TRP A 83 14.10 -8.21 -39.14
#